data_AF-A0A958EKA2-F1
#
_entry.id   AF-A0A958EKA2-F1
#
_cell.length_a   1.000
_cell.length_b   1.000
_cell.length_c   1.000
_cell.angle_alpha   90.00
_cell.angle_beta   90.00
_cell.angle_gamma   90.00
#
_symmetry.space_group_name_H-M   'P 1'
#
loop_
_entity.id
_entity.type
_entity.pdbx_description
1 polymer ?
#
loop_
_entity_poly.entity_id
_entity_poly.type
_entity_poly.pdbx_seq_one_letter_code
_entity_poly.pdbx_strand_id
1 'polypeptide(L)'
;ADYDQYGAFKALQFQKEIETATFNSVHSTKQTAPAQRLIDFLNNRQSDSLLKTSYVPGIESVNLNEILPKFISRRLSKGFNQFNRLMRGYITEEAQLLAVESRTSSPIRIPRFKESLMHPQIKNLYPCGEGAGYAGGIISAAMDGQRVAQAIAKNSAW
;
A
#
# COMPACT_ATOMS: atom_id res chain seq x y z
N ALA A 1 -9.29 -14.63 -10.54
CA ALA A 1 -8.68 -15.63 -11.44
C ALA A 1 -7.20 -15.83 -11.08
N ASP A 2 -6.33 -14.83 -11.21
CA ASP A 2 -4.86 -15.04 -11.12
C ASP A 2 -4.32 -15.33 -9.70
N TYR A 3 -5.02 -14.90 -8.65
CA TYR A 3 -4.57 -15.11 -7.25
C TYR A 3 -5.53 -15.97 -6.41
N ASP A 4 -6.55 -16.57 -7.02
CA ASP A 4 -7.60 -17.26 -6.25
C ASP A 4 -7.06 -18.50 -5.51
N GLN A 5 -6.01 -19.13 -6.03
CA GLN A 5 -5.30 -20.25 -5.39
C GLN A 5 -4.71 -19.90 -4.01
N TYR A 6 -4.46 -18.62 -3.72
CA TYR A 6 -3.91 -18.16 -2.45
C TYR A 6 -5.00 -17.90 -1.39
N GLY A 7 -6.29 -18.07 -1.74
CA GLY A 7 -7.40 -17.91 -0.81
C GLY A 7 -7.40 -16.54 -0.12
N ALA A 8 -7.37 -16.54 1.22
CA ALA A 8 -7.32 -15.32 2.03
C ALA A 8 -6.05 -14.47 1.80
N PHE A 9 -4.98 -15.06 1.26
CA PHE A 9 -3.68 -14.40 1.05
C PHE A 9 -3.51 -13.81 -0.36
N LYS A 10 -4.55 -13.84 -1.20
CA LYS A 10 -4.49 -13.36 -2.59
C LYS A 10 -3.97 -11.93 -2.74
N ALA A 11 -4.40 -11.01 -1.86
CA ALA A 11 -3.95 -9.62 -1.88
C ALA A 11 -2.51 -9.49 -1.40
N LEU A 12 -2.08 -10.30 -0.43
CA LEU A 12 -0.70 -10.34 0.03
C LEU A 12 0.25 -10.83 -1.07
N GLN A 13 -0.19 -11.82 -1.86
CA GLN A 13 0.59 -12.30 -3.00
C GLN A 13 0.69 -11.24 -4.10
N PHE A 14 -0.42 -10.57 -4.44
CA PHE A 14 -0.43 -9.46 -5.39
C PHE A 14 0.51 -8.32 -4.95
N GLN A 15 0.45 -7.97 -3.66
CA GLN A 15 1.35 -6.99 -3.06
C GLN A 15 2.82 -7.40 -3.21
N LYS A 16 3.16 -8.65 -2.84
CA LYS A 16 4.52 -9.18 -2.97
C LYS A 16 5.02 -9.15 -4.40
N GLU A 17 4.16 -9.49 -5.37
CA GLU A 17 4.52 -9.48 -6.79
C GLU A 17 4.87 -8.07 -7.26
N ILE A 18 4.05 -7.05 -6.92
CA ILE A 18 4.34 -5.67 -7.28
C ILE A 18 5.62 -5.17 -6.59
N GLU A 19 5.80 -5.47 -5.31
CA GLU A 19 7.02 -5.11 -4.57
C GLU A 19 8.26 -5.73 -5.22
N THR A 20 8.17 -6.99 -5.65
CA THR A 20 9.26 -7.71 -6.33
C THR A 20 9.56 -7.13 -7.71
N ALA A 21 8.52 -6.87 -8.52
CA ALA A 21 8.68 -6.24 -9.83
C ALA A 21 9.29 -4.84 -9.73
N THR A 22 8.88 -4.07 -8.72
CA THR A 22 9.41 -2.73 -8.42
C THR A 22 10.88 -2.80 -8.02
N PHE A 23 11.24 -3.70 -7.10
CA PHE A 23 12.64 -3.90 -6.68
C PHE A 23 13.54 -4.34 -7.85
N ASN A 24 13.06 -5.25 -8.70
CA ASN A 24 13.83 -5.74 -9.85
C ASN A 24 13.90 -4.75 -11.03
N SER A 25 13.13 -3.65 -10.99
CA SER A 25 13.09 -2.68 -12.08
C SER A 25 14.27 -1.70 -12.09
N VAL A 26 15.03 -1.66 -11.00
CA VAL A 26 16.22 -0.81 -10.84
C VAL A 26 17.48 -1.68 -10.91
N HIS A 27 18.59 -1.12 -11.39
CA HIS A 27 19.86 -1.86 -11.49
C HIS A 27 20.55 -2.01 -10.11
N SER A 28 20.26 -1.09 -9.19
CA SER A 28 20.82 -1.09 -7.85
C SER A 28 20.33 -2.28 -7.01
N THR A 29 21.25 -2.96 -6.33
CA THR A 29 20.92 -4.00 -5.33
C THR A 29 20.59 -3.43 -3.94
N LYS A 30 20.62 -2.10 -3.80
CA LYS A 30 20.19 -1.39 -2.58
C LYS A 30 18.68 -1.17 -2.65
N GLN A 31 18.08 -0.67 -1.56
CA GLN A 31 16.65 -0.26 -1.54
C GLN A 31 16.40 1.02 -2.38
N THR A 32 17.01 1.15 -3.55
CA THR A 32 16.79 2.28 -4.45
C THR A 32 15.36 2.20 -5.01
N ALA A 33 14.64 3.31 -4.99
CA ALA A 33 13.25 3.33 -5.47
C ALA A 33 13.17 3.70 -6.96
N PRO A 34 12.40 3.00 -7.78
CA PRO A 34 12.08 3.45 -9.12
C PRO A 34 11.30 4.77 -9.08
N ALA A 35 11.69 5.71 -9.93
CA ALA A 35 11.08 7.02 -10.02
C ALA A 35 10.91 7.48 -11.47
N GLN A 36 10.00 8.43 -11.66
CA GLN A 36 9.66 9.00 -12.97
C GLN A 36 9.07 10.39 -12.79
N ARG A 37 9.37 11.34 -13.67
CA ARG A 37 8.67 12.64 -13.67
C ARG A 37 7.20 12.44 -14.00
N LEU A 38 6.32 13.23 -13.40
CA LEU A 38 4.88 13.07 -13.55
C LEU A 38 4.44 13.28 -15.01
N ILE A 39 5.02 14.25 -15.71
CA ILE A 39 4.69 14.53 -17.12
C ILE A 39 5.11 13.36 -18.02
N ASP A 40 6.27 12.78 -17.77
CA ASP A 40 6.76 11.62 -18.52
C ASP A 40 5.93 10.36 -18.27
N PHE A 41 5.50 10.14 -17.01
CA PHE A 41 4.56 9.08 -16.66
C PHE A 41 3.25 9.19 -17.45
N LEU A 42 2.65 10.39 -17.52
CA LEU A 42 1.41 10.63 -18.27
C LEU A 42 1.60 10.45 -19.78
N ASN A 43 2.80 10.74 -20.29
CA ASN A 43 3.17 10.55 -21.69
C ASN A 43 3.71 9.15 -22.01
N ASN A 44 3.72 8.24 -21.04
CA ASN A 44 4.25 6.88 -21.17
C ASN A 44 5.69 6.84 -21.71
N ARG A 45 6.56 7.70 -21.16
CA ARG A 45 7.98 7.80 -21.52
C ARG A 45 8.85 7.73 -20.26
N GLN A 46 10.00 7.08 -20.31
CA GLN A 46 10.97 7.13 -19.21
C GLN A 46 11.58 8.54 -19.12
N SER A 47 11.91 9.00 -17.92
CA SER A 47 12.51 10.32 -17.71
C SER A 47 14.01 10.30 -17.95
N ASP A 48 14.54 11.29 -18.68
CA ASP A 48 15.98 11.44 -18.90
C ASP A 48 16.72 11.91 -17.63
N SER A 49 16.00 12.58 -16.71
CA SER A 49 16.53 13.05 -15.43
C SER A 49 15.46 13.08 -14.35
N LEU A 50 15.89 12.94 -13.09
CA LEU A 50 15.03 12.97 -11.92
C LEU A 50 15.30 14.21 -11.05
N LEU A 51 14.32 14.61 -10.25
CA LEU A 51 14.43 15.71 -9.31
C LEU A 51 15.02 15.21 -7.98
N LYS A 52 15.49 16.16 -7.17
CA LYS A 52 15.95 15.86 -5.80
C LYS A 52 14.82 15.23 -4.98
N THR A 53 15.16 14.30 -4.11
CA THR A 53 14.21 13.59 -3.25
C THR A 53 14.70 13.54 -1.80
N SER A 54 13.77 13.45 -0.87
CA SER A 54 14.06 13.14 0.54
C SER A 54 14.29 11.65 0.78
N TYR A 55 14.02 10.78 -0.20
CA TYR A 55 14.25 9.35 -0.08
C TYR A 55 15.75 9.03 -0.07
N VAL A 56 16.27 8.77 1.13
CA VAL A 56 17.71 8.61 1.42
C VAL A 56 18.39 7.50 0.61
N PRO A 57 17.79 6.31 0.40
CA PRO A 57 18.44 5.25 -0.38
C PRO A 57 18.69 5.58 -1.86
N GLY A 58 18.11 6.67 -2.35
CA GLY A 58 18.24 7.12 -3.73
C GLY A 58 17.15 6.58 -4.65
N ILE A 59 17.10 7.13 -5.87
CA ILE A 59 16.10 6.81 -6.88
C ILE A 59 16.75 6.54 -8.23
N GLU A 60 16.09 5.75 -9.07
CA GLU A 60 16.54 5.41 -10.42
C GLU A 60 15.40 5.61 -11.42
N SER A 61 15.71 6.16 -12.60
CA SER A 61 14.69 6.50 -13.59
C SER A 61 14.21 5.26 -14.30
N VAL A 62 12.90 5.01 -14.30
CA VAL A 62 12.25 3.88 -14.98
C VAL A 62 10.92 4.30 -15.58
N ASN A 63 10.37 3.48 -16.49
CA ASN A 63 9.00 3.67 -16.96
C ASN A 63 8.00 2.91 -16.05
N LEU A 64 7.36 3.59 -15.11
CA LEU A 64 6.42 2.97 -14.16
C LEU A 64 5.19 2.34 -14.85
N ASN A 65 4.86 2.74 -16.08
CA ASN A 65 3.78 2.12 -16.85
C ASN A 65 4.10 0.69 -17.32
N GLU A 66 5.37 0.30 -17.33
CA GLU A 66 5.82 -1.07 -17.66
C GLU A 66 5.84 -1.98 -16.44
N ILE A 67 6.07 -1.40 -15.26
CA ILE A 67 6.19 -2.13 -13.99
C ILE A 67 4.83 -2.32 -13.33
N LEU A 68 4.01 -1.26 -13.28
CA LEU A 68 2.72 -1.32 -12.62
C LEU A 68 1.68 -2.03 -13.49
N PRO A 69 0.80 -2.87 -12.90
CA PRO A 69 -0.34 -3.43 -13.60
C PRO A 69 -1.14 -2.34 -14.33
N LYS A 70 -1.52 -2.58 -15.59
CA LYS A 70 -2.14 -1.56 -16.46
C LYS A 70 -3.39 -0.92 -15.86
N PHE A 71 -4.12 -1.65 -15.01
CA PHE A 71 -5.29 -1.10 -14.34
C PHE A 71 -4.95 -0.05 -13.27
N ILE A 72 -3.75 -0.12 -12.67
CA ILE A 72 -3.24 0.84 -11.69
C ILE A 72 -2.75 2.08 -12.42
N SER A 73 -1.81 1.93 -13.38
CA SER A 73 -1.20 3.07 -14.07
C SER A 73 -2.23 3.92 -14.84
N ARG A 74 -3.23 3.28 -15.47
CA ARG A 74 -4.36 3.99 -16.12
C ARG A 74 -5.22 4.76 -15.11
N ARG A 75 -5.48 4.21 -13.93
CA ARG A 75 -6.27 4.88 -12.89
C ARG A 75 -5.50 6.04 -12.27
N LEU A 76 -4.20 5.88 -12.01
CA LEU A 76 -3.31 6.95 -11.58
C LEU A 76 -3.30 8.10 -12.58
N SER A 77 -3.12 7.81 -13.87
CA SER A 77 -3.16 8.83 -14.93
C SER A 77 -4.46 9.63 -14.93
N LYS A 78 -5.61 8.95 -14.77
CA LYS A 78 -6.92 9.62 -14.64
C LYS A 78 -7.01 10.46 -13.37
N GLY A 79 -6.53 9.92 -12.24
CA GLY A 79 -6.51 10.60 -10.95
C GLY A 79 -5.68 11.89 -10.97
N PHE A 80 -4.48 11.87 -11.55
CA PHE A 80 -3.64 13.05 -11.69
C PHE A 80 -4.29 14.14 -12.54
N ASN A 81 -4.92 13.77 -13.65
CA ASN A 81 -5.68 14.72 -14.48
C ASN A 81 -6.86 15.33 -13.71
N GLN A 82 -7.55 14.53 -12.89
CA GLN A 82 -8.62 15.03 -12.02
C GLN A 82 -8.06 15.98 -10.95
N PHE A 83 -6.95 15.66 -10.31
CA PHE A 83 -6.31 16.54 -9.35
C PHE A 83 -5.87 17.86 -9.96
N ASN A 84 -5.35 17.85 -11.19
CA ASN A 84 -4.98 19.10 -11.86
C ASN A 84 -6.17 20.02 -12.16
N ARG A 85 -7.38 19.45 -12.37
CA ARG A 85 -8.61 20.24 -12.50
C ARG A 85 -9.05 20.87 -11.18
N LEU A 86 -8.85 20.16 -10.07
CA LEU A 86 -9.23 20.62 -8.73
C LEU A 86 -8.19 21.58 -8.13
N MET A 87 -6.91 21.35 -8.42
CA MET A 87 -5.75 22.07 -7.94
C MET A 87 -4.85 22.39 -9.13
N ARG A 88 -5.01 23.59 -9.69
CA ARG A 88 -4.20 24.04 -10.83
C ARG A 88 -2.72 24.00 -10.46
N GLY A 89 -1.90 23.42 -11.33
CA GLY A 89 -0.46 23.26 -11.10
C GLY A 89 -0.08 21.93 -10.44
N TYR A 90 -1.04 21.04 -10.17
CA TYR A 90 -0.74 19.70 -9.67
C TYR A 90 0.10 18.89 -10.66
N ILE A 91 -0.15 19.05 -11.97
CA ILE A 91 0.74 18.53 -13.02
C ILE A 91 1.71 19.65 -13.40
N THR A 92 3.00 19.45 -13.13
CA THR A 92 4.08 20.39 -13.37
C THR A 92 5.40 19.64 -13.64
N GLU A 93 6.37 20.33 -14.24
CA GLU A 93 7.74 19.83 -14.46
C GLU A 93 8.49 19.56 -13.15
N GLU A 94 8.02 20.15 -12.04
CA GLU A 94 8.57 19.97 -10.69
C GLU A 94 7.95 18.79 -9.93
N ALA A 95 7.08 18.00 -10.58
CA ALA A 95 6.43 16.84 -9.97
C ALA A 95 7.10 15.53 -10.42
N GLN A 96 7.33 14.63 -9.47
CA GLN A 96 7.83 13.28 -9.73
C GLN A 96 7.14 12.23 -8.87
N LEU A 97 7.14 11.00 -9.37
CA LEU A 97 6.57 9.81 -8.76
C LEU A 97 7.69 8.90 -8.30
N LEU A 98 7.53 8.32 -7.12
CA LEU A 98 8.37 7.23 -6.60
C LEU A 98 7.45 6.02 -6.37
N ALA A 99 7.90 4.83 -6.76
CA ALA A 99 7.17 3.59 -6.55
C ALA A 99 7.96 2.62 -5.65
N VAL A 100 7.32 1.71 -4.90
CA VAL A 100 5.87 1.52 -4.75
C VAL A 100 5.44 1.72 -3.30
N GLU A 101 4.36 2.47 -3.10
CA GLU A 101 3.66 2.54 -1.81
C GLU A 101 2.59 1.43 -1.77
N SER A 102 2.94 0.28 -1.20
CA SER A 102 2.15 -0.96 -1.31
C SER A 102 1.44 -1.38 -0.02
N ARG A 103 1.76 -0.74 1.12
CA ARG A 103 1.37 -1.19 2.47
C ARG A 103 0.45 -0.22 3.19
N THR A 104 -0.57 0.30 2.50
CA THR A 104 -1.49 1.32 3.04
C THR A 104 -2.47 0.80 4.09
N SER A 105 -2.75 -0.50 4.08
CA SER A 105 -3.62 -1.20 5.03
C SER A 105 -3.37 -2.69 4.94
N SER A 106 -3.74 -3.46 5.98
CA SER A 106 -3.54 -4.92 5.94
C SER A 106 -4.27 -5.57 4.74
N PRO A 107 -3.56 -6.41 3.95
CA PRO A 107 -4.15 -7.16 2.85
C PRO A 107 -5.00 -8.35 3.32
N ILE A 108 -5.06 -8.58 4.63
CA ILE A 108 -5.73 -9.73 5.25
C ILE A 108 -6.63 -9.23 6.39
N ARG A 109 -7.78 -9.88 6.54
CA ARG A 109 -8.69 -9.67 7.67
C ARG A 109 -8.76 -10.96 8.49
N ILE A 110 -8.31 -10.90 9.74
CA ILE A 110 -8.46 -12.02 10.67
C ILE A 110 -9.85 -11.91 11.31
N PRO A 111 -10.74 -12.90 11.20
CA PRO A 111 -12.13 -12.76 11.64
C PRO A 111 -12.23 -12.71 13.16
N ARG A 112 -13.15 -11.89 13.68
CA ARG A 112 -13.53 -11.86 15.09
C ARG A 112 -15.00 -11.51 15.22
N PHE A 113 -15.66 -11.99 16.28
CA PHE A 113 -17.03 -11.60 16.59
C PHE A 113 -17.13 -10.11 16.93
N LYS A 114 -18.26 -9.48 16.62
CA LYS A 114 -18.44 -8.04 16.82
C LYS A 114 -18.57 -7.68 18.31
N GLU A 115 -19.19 -8.56 19.08
CA GLU A 115 -19.53 -8.33 20.49
C GLU A 115 -18.37 -8.72 21.41
N SER A 116 -17.85 -9.95 21.28
CA SER A 116 -16.77 -10.45 22.13
C SER A 116 -15.38 -10.07 21.65
N LEU A 117 -15.24 -9.65 20.39
CA LEU A 117 -13.94 -9.36 19.73
C LEU A 117 -12.99 -10.57 19.65
N MET A 118 -13.48 -11.76 19.96
CA MET A 118 -12.73 -13.01 19.92
C MET A 118 -12.84 -13.70 18.56
N HIS A 119 -11.80 -14.44 18.16
CA HIS A 119 -11.79 -15.26 16.95
C HIS A 119 -12.90 -16.34 17.01
N PRO A 120 -13.63 -16.60 15.91
CA PRO A 120 -14.78 -17.50 15.93
C PRO A 120 -14.42 -18.97 16.20
N GLN A 121 -13.20 -19.39 15.89
CA GLN A 121 -12.75 -20.77 15.99
C GLN A 121 -11.70 -21.02 17.09
N ILE A 122 -11.09 -19.95 17.63
CA ILE A 122 -9.95 -20.07 18.56
C ILE A 122 -10.31 -19.27 19.81
N LYS A 123 -10.53 -19.99 20.91
CA LYS A 123 -10.81 -19.38 22.21
C LYS A 123 -9.59 -18.57 22.66
N ASN A 124 -9.84 -17.44 23.32
CA ASN A 124 -8.83 -16.51 23.84
C ASN A 124 -7.89 -15.90 22.78
N LEU A 125 -8.22 -15.98 21.49
CA LEU A 125 -7.56 -15.23 20.43
C LEU A 125 -8.36 -13.97 20.10
N TYR A 126 -7.74 -12.79 20.20
CA TYR A 126 -8.38 -11.50 19.93
C TYR A 126 -7.62 -10.73 18.83
N PRO A 127 -8.00 -10.90 17.55
CA PRO A 127 -7.40 -10.14 16.46
C PRO A 127 -7.63 -8.63 16.66
N CYS A 128 -6.58 -7.82 16.55
CA CYS A 128 -6.61 -6.40 16.92
C CYS A 128 -5.75 -5.53 15.97
N GLY A 129 -6.15 -4.28 15.80
CA GLY A 129 -5.37 -3.25 15.13
C GLY A 129 -5.28 -3.43 13.62
N GLU A 130 -4.30 -2.77 13.01
CA GLU A 130 -4.14 -2.70 11.56
C GLU A 130 -3.78 -4.07 10.97
N GLY A 131 -2.85 -4.80 11.59
CA GLY A 131 -2.43 -6.13 11.11
C GLY A 131 -3.58 -7.12 11.00
N ALA A 132 -4.53 -7.09 11.94
CA ALA A 132 -5.75 -7.90 11.88
C ALA A 132 -6.83 -7.36 10.93
N GLY A 133 -6.65 -6.14 10.43
CA GLY A 133 -7.52 -5.45 9.48
C GLY A 133 -8.64 -4.62 10.12
N TYR A 134 -8.57 -4.25 11.41
CA TYR A 134 -9.63 -3.50 12.12
C TYR A 134 -9.30 -2.02 12.37
N ALA A 135 -8.13 -1.57 11.93
CA ALA A 135 -7.67 -0.19 12.03
C ALA A 135 -6.88 0.21 10.78
N GLY A 136 -6.65 1.50 10.58
CA GLY A 136 -5.90 2.05 9.43
C GLY A 136 -5.04 3.25 9.77
N GLY A 137 -4.62 3.36 11.04
CA GLY A 137 -3.81 4.47 11.54
C GLY A 137 -3.71 4.47 13.06
N ILE A 138 -2.76 5.24 13.59
CA ILE A 138 -2.33 5.22 15.00
C ILE A 138 -3.52 5.31 15.97
N ILE A 139 -4.38 6.32 15.82
CA ILE A 139 -5.52 6.54 16.73
C ILE A 139 -6.51 5.38 16.64
N SER A 140 -6.88 4.96 15.44
CA SER A 140 -7.83 3.85 15.25
C SER A 140 -7.30 2.53 15.80
N ALA A 141 -5.99 2.27 15.69
CA ALA A 141 -5.37 1.06 16.23
C ALA A 141 -5.33 1.09 17.77
N ALA A 142 -5.04 2.25 18.36
CA ALA A 142 -5.08 2.43 19.81
C ALA A 142 -6.50 2.24 20.38
N MET A 143 -7.51 2.83 19.72
CA MET A 143 -8.92 2.64 20.10
C MET A 143 -9.38 1.19 19.99
N ASP A 144 -8.94 0.48 18.94
CA ASP A 144 -9.23 -0.94 18.79
C ASP A 144 -8.55 -1.77 19.89
N GLY A 145 -7.29 -1.47 20.20
CA GLY A 145 -6.54 -2.07 21.30
C GLY A 145 -7.22 -1.90 22.65
N GLN A 146 -7.69 -0.69 22.96
CA GLN A 146 -8.44 -0.42 24.18
C GLN A 146 -9.73 -1.26 24.25
N ARG A 147 -10.48 -1.36 23.15
CA ARG A 147 -11.71 -2.16 23.09
C ARG A 147 -11.43 -3.65 23.31
N VAL A 148 -10.38 -4.18 22.67
CA VAL A 148 -9.95 -5.57 22.85
C VAL A 148 -9.52 -5.83 24.29
N ALA A 149 -8.72 -4.94 24.89
CA ALA A 149 -8.33 -5.06 26.30
C ALA A 149 -9.54 -5.08 27.25
N GLN A 150 -10.54 -4.22 27.01
CA GLN A 150 -11.79 -4.23 27.78
C GLN A 150 -12.61 -5.52 27.59
N ALA A 151 -12.65 -6.08 26.38
CA ALA A 151 -13.33 -7.34 26.10
C ALA A 151 -12.64 -8.52 26.83
N ILE A 152 -11.31 -8.55 26.81
CA ILE A 152 -10.51 -9.53 27.56
C ILE A 152 -10.81 -9.40 29.06
N ALA A 153 -10.78 -8.19 29.61
CA ALA A 153 -11.05 -7.95 31.03
C ALA A 153 -12.45 -8.43 31.44
N LYS A 154 -13.48 -8.20 30.62
CA LYS A 154 -14.84 -8.70 30.87
C LYS A 154 -14.96 -10.23 30.76
N ASN A 155 -14.14 -10.86 29.92
CA ASN A 155 -14.14 -12.29 29.70
C ASN A 155 -13.21 -13.04 30.67
N SER A 156 -12.78 -12.37 31.75
CA SER A 156 -11.94 -12.95 32.81
C SER A 156 -12.76 -13.86 33.75
N ALA A 157 -13.38 -14.88 33.18
CA ALA A 157 -13.64 -16.13 33.88
C ALA A 157 -12.51 -17.08 33.48
N TRP A 158 -11.37 -16.92 34.17
CA TRP A 158 -10.35 -17.96 34.26
C TRP A 158 -10.69 -18.86 35.44
#